data_AF-A0A1U8AAC9-F1
#
_entry.id   AF-A0A1U8AAC9-F1
#
_cell.length_a   1.000
_cell.length_b   1.000
_cell.length_c   1.000
_cell.angle_alpha   90.00
_cell.angle_beta   90.00
_cell.angle_gamma   90.00
#
_symmetry.space_group_name_H-M   'P 1'
#
loop_
_entity.id
_entity.type
_entity.pdbx_description
1 polymer ?
#
loop_
_entity_poly.entity_id
_entity_poly.type
_entity_poly.pdbx_seq_one_letter_code
_entity_poly.pdbx_strand_id
1 'polypeptide(L)'
;MEAWVPLFDIFLNSPSSEGEASLWMQQAFDASGPATTITTNSFLSLLLKPSDVVVPDSSSTPSPQNRIMWIQTLPDVVQSRILSFLTVESSRFCKRDLATLATNILKSNQRLDFWVKKAAHNLLDAVSSSTSSIKVTDEVEDEFEALPHWLQNMTSKTNSILPWFPLSPDMLNSKSPVCSFADRKADEDSIIDTNEVEMEELNQVAAEIKTVDLVDMPLHPEIQNKATCIKTQLLTFESTSKIVGLANEIRQLCFESGGGDYLPLLGLIEPWQTDDEIASILITHLSCGSEEKITWPSHVLCSVILPKLLVLREPASRVLVTATVEYCKLHQKAAVDGLLFPLILCKEGISIHICEVLTRIIKECLHPAHVSAFCQKLLCGEEEPKKFMCLPCHQCLVSNELVWTEPLFTLFQNILNQNVYLTQDSVDYLVSGIGELAKRFSKSLKFANFLLCLITKCAPLLKSHRVSLSEAVGQTNTFMTKSILAKLSSL
;
A
#
# COMPACT_ATOMS: atom_id res chain seq x y z
N MET A 1 -21.36 -15.10 10.44
CA MET A 1 -20.32 -15.39 9.41
C MET A 1 -20.99 -15.50 8.05
N GLU A 2 -22.05 -16.32 7.91
CA GLU A 2 -22.80 -16.52 6.64
C GLU A 2 -23.22 -15.23 5.94
N ALA A 3 -23.72 -14.22 6.66
CA ALA A 3 -24.12 -12.93 6.08
C ALA A 3 -22.95 -12.10 5.48
N TRP A 4 -21.71 -12.41 5.86
CA TRP A 4 -20.50 -11.73 5.39
C TRP A 4 -19.69 -12.56 4.38
N VAL A 5 -20.12 -13.79 4.08
CA VAL A 5 -19.45 -14.67 3.09
C VAL A 5 -19.33 -14.00 1.72
N PRO A 6 -20.36 -13.32 1.18
CA PRO A 6 -20.23 -12.65 -0.11
C PRO A 6 -19.16 -11.54 -0.10
N LEU A 7 -19.02 -10.83 1.02
CA LEU A 7 -17.99 -9.80 1.17
C LEU A 7 -16.58 -10.39 1.21
N PHE A 8 -16.39 -11.52 1.90
CA PHE A 8 -15.10 -12.22 1.90
C PHE A 8 -14.79 -12.87 0.55
N ASP A 9 -15.79 -13.35 -0.19
CA ASP A 9 -15.64 -13.86 -1.54
C ASP A 9 -15.12 -12.77 -2.49
N ILE A 10 -15.65 -11.53 -2.37
CA ILE A 10 -15.12 -10.37 -3.08
C ILE A 10 -13.66 -10.10 -2.69
N PHE A 11 -13.31 -10.11 -1.39
CA PHE A 11 -11.91 -9.89 -0.98
C PHE A 11 -10.93 -10.96 -1.45
N LEU A 12 -11.41 -12.19 -1.65
CA LEU A 12 -10.59 -13.30 -2.15
C LEU A 12 -10.45 -13.27 -3.66
N ASN A 13 -11.56 -13.13 -4.39
CA ASN A 13 -11.62 -13.44 -5.81
C ASN A 13 -11.68 -12.21 -6.73
N SER A 14 -12.01 -11.04 -6.19
CA SER A 14 -12.15 -9.83 -7.02
C SER A 14 -10.81 -9.12 -7.25
N PRO A 15 -10.53 -8.68 -8.49
CA PRO A 15 -9.38 -7.84 -8.81
C PRO A 15 -9.52 -6.39 -8.30
N SER A 16 -10.75 -5.92 -8.07
CA SER A 16 -11.10 -4.60 -7.52
C SER A 16 -11.87 -4.74 -6.20
N SER A 17 -11.33 -5.56 -5.31
CA SER A 17 -12.03 -6.04 -4.12
C SER A 17 -12.61 -4.93 -3.24
N GLU A 18 -11.91 -3.80 -3.07
CA GLU A 18 -12.34 -2.72 -2.19
C GLU A 18 -13.50 -1.92 -2.79
N GLY A 19 -13.48 -1.69 -4.12
CA GLY A 19 -14.54 -0.98 -4.83
C GLY A 19 -15.81 -1.81 -4.93
N GLU A 20 -15.67 -3.09 -5.28
CA GLU A 20 -16.78 -4.04 -5.31
C GLU A 20 -17.34 -4.32 -3.91
N ALA A 21 -16.48 -4.40 -2.89
CA ALA A 21 -16.91 -4.50 -1.49
C ALA A 21 -17.72 -3.28 -1.06
N SER A 22 -17.31 -2.08 -1.46
CA SER A 22 -18.02 -0.83 -1.16
C SER A 22 -19.39 -0.78 -1.85
N LEU A 23 -19.46 -1.19 -3.12
CA LEU A 23 -20.73 -1.30 -3.86
C LEU A 23 -21.66 -2.35 -3.25
N TRP A 24 -21.12 -3.53 -2.91
CA TRP A 24 -21.87 -4.59 -2.24
C TRP A 24 -22.42 -4.10 -0.90
N MET A 25 -21.60 -3.38 -0.11
CA MET A 25 -22.01 -2.83 1.17
C MET A 25 -23.16 -1.82 1.00
N GLN A 26 -23.08 -0.92 0.02
CA GLN A 26 -24.16 0.02 -0.28
C GLN A 26 -25.46 -0.71 -0.64
N GLN A 27 -25.39 -1.70 -1.54
CA GLN A 27 -26.56 -2.51 -1.94
C GLN A 27 -27.15 -3.31 -0.77
N ALA A 28 -26.31 -3.84 0.12
CA ALA A 28 -26.74 -4.60 1.28
C ALA A 28 -27.47 -3.75 2.33
N PHE A 29 -27.14 -2.45 2.44
CA PHE A 29 -27.84 -1.51 3.31
C PHE A 29 -29.10 -0.90 2.67
N ASP A 30 -29.14 -0.79 1.33
CA ASP A 30 -30.29 -0.24 0.60
C ASP A 30 -31.39 -1.29 0.32
N ALA A 31 -31.08 -2.59 0.41
CA ALA A 31 -32.04 -3.67 0.22
C ALA A 31 -33.06 -3.73 1.36
N SER A 32 -34.22 -3.11 1.17
CA SER A 32 -35.37 -3.13 2.09
C SER A 32 -36.11 -4.48 2.14
N GLY A 33 -35.38 -5.60 2.27
CA GLY A 33 -35.92 -6.96 2.31
C GLY A 33 -35.71 -7.65 3.67
N PRO A 34 -36.49 -8.70 4.01
CA PRO A 34 -36.46 -9.35 5.33
C PRO A 34 -35.25 -10.30 5.55
N ALA A 35 -34.24 -10.26 4.68
CA ALA A 35 -33.07 -11.13 4.77
C ALA A 35 -31.94 -10.41 5.53
N THR A 36 -31.77 -10.78 6.81
CA THR A 36 -30.62 -10.46 7.68
C THR A 36 -30.18 -8.99 7.70
N THR A 37 -30.58 -8.24 8.72
CA THR A 37 -30.02 -6.91 9.00
C THR A 37 -28.51 -7.02 9.27
N ILE A 38 -27.71 -6.69 8.27
CA ILE A 38 -26.25 -6.64 8.35
C ILE A 38 -25.87 -5.36 9.11
N THR A 39 -25.09 -5.45 10.19
CA THR A 39 -24.62 -4.27 10.96
C THR A 39 -23.11 -4.15 10.89
N THR A 40 -22.58 -2.95 10.71
CA THR A 40 -21.13 -2.69 10.62
C THR A 40 -20.36 -3.19 11.86
N ASN A 41 -20.97 -3.11 13.05
CA ASN A 41 -20.41 -3.69 14.29
C ASN A 41 -20.31 -5.22 14.26
N SER A 42 -21.23 -5.93 13.57
CA SER A 42 -21.13 -7.38 13.41
C SER A 42 -19.95 -7.81 12.54
N PHE A 43 -19.50 -6.94 11.63
CA PHE A 43 -18.28 -7.18 10.84
C PHE A 43 -17.02 -6.97 11.66
N LEU A 44 -16.91 -5.83 12.36
CA LEU A 44 -15.73 -5.55 13.19
C LEU A 44 -15.58 -6.54 14.34
N SER A 45 -16.68 -6.93 14.98
CA SER A 45 -16.66 -7.97 16.01
C SER A 45 -16.21 -9.32 15.45
N LEU A 46 -16.55 -9.65 14.19
CA LEU A 46 -16.05 -10.85 13.53
C LEU A 46 -14.54 -10.78 13.27
N LEU A 47 -14.01 -9.64 12.83
CA LEU A 47 -12.57 -9.45 12.60
C LEU A 47 -11.76 -9.49 13.91
N LEU A 48 -12.32 -8.94 14.99
CA LEU A 48 -11.73 -8.89 16.32
C LEU A 48 -11.88 -10.19 17.12
N LYS A 49 -12.64 -11.19 16.63
CA LYS A 49 -12.83 -12.44 17.35
C LYS A 49 -11.48 -13.13 17.59
N PRO A 50 -11.15 -13.47 18.84
CA PRO A 50 -9.95 -14.26 19.12
C PRO A 50 -10.13 -15.65 18.51
N SER A 51 -9.11 -16.13 17.82
CA SER A 51 -9.02 -17.46 17.25
C SER A 51 -7.86 -18.20 17.92
N ASP A 52 -8.13 -19.40 18.42
CA ASP A 52 -7.10 -20.27 18.98
C ASP A 52 -6.40 -20.98 17.82
N VAL A 53 -5.15 -20.60 17.53
CA VAL A 53 -4.31 -21.32 16.56
C VAL A 53 -3.61 -22.46 17.29
N VAL A 54 -4.00 -23.70 16.97
CA VAL A 54 -3.30 -24.90 17.43
C VAL A 54 -2.07 -25.08 16.56
N VAL A 55 -0.89 -24.71 17.07
CA VAL A 55 0.40 -25.06 16.45
C VAL A 55 0.66 -26.54 16.76
N PRO A 56 0.80 -27.43 15.76
CA PRO A 56 1.14 -28.82 16.02
C PRO A 56 2.66 -28.94 16.14
N ASP A 57 3.22 -28.52 17.28
CA ASP A 57 4.59 -28.89 17.62
C ASP A 57 4.60 -29.80 18.85
N SER A 58 5.38 -30.86 18.70
CA SER A 58 5.45 -32.00 19.59
C SER A 58 6.10 -31.63 20.92
N SER A 59 5.57 -32.26 21.98
CA SER A 59 6.12 -32.40 23.34
C SER A 59 6.08 -31.20 24.30
N SER A 60 5.26 -31.42 25.35
CA SER A 60 5.32 -30.91 26.73
C SER A 60 5.06 -29.42 27.05
N THR A 61 4.04 -29.24 27.91
CA THR A 61 3.60 -28.07 28.69
C THR A 61 2.96 -26.89 27.94
N PRO A 62 1.72 -26.48 28.30
CA PRO A 62 1.03 -25.36 27.64
C PRO A 62 1.59 -24.03 28.14
N SER A 63 2.37 -23.36 27.30
CA SER A 63 2.69 -21.93 27.45
C SER A 63 1.47 -21.07 27.04
N PRO A 64 1.37 -19.79 27.43
CA PRO A 64 0.16 -19.00 27.21
C PRO A 64 -0.15 -18.91 25.72
N GLN A 65 -1.33 -19.38 25.36
CA GLN A 65 -1.88 -19.37 24.00
C GLN A 65 -1.80 -17.94 23.43
N ASN A 66 -1.02 -17.74 22.37
CA ASN A 66 -1.11 -16.51 21.59
C ASN A 66 -2.49 -16.48 20.92
N ARG A 67 -3.47 -15.83 21.56
CA ARG A 67 -4.75 -15.53 20.94
C ARG A 67 -4.52 -14.54 19.81
N ILE A 68 -4.70 -15.02 18.59
CA ILE A 68 -4.55 -14.26 17.36
C ILE A 68 -5.96 -13.80 16.94
N MET A 69 -6.10 -12.59 16.41
CA MET A 69 -7.41 -12.12 15.91
C MET A 69 -7.79 -12.88 14.63
N TRP A 70 -9.08 -13.08 14.37
CA TRP A 70 -9.52 -13.78 13.17
C TRP A 70 -9.01 -13.13 11.88
N ILE A 71 -8.89 -11.80 11.82
CA ILE A 71 -8.29 -11.15 10.64
C ILE A 71 -6.84 -11.62 10.38
N GLN A 72 -6.07 -11.90 11.43
CA GLN A 72 -4.67 -12.32 11.31
C GLN A 72 -4.51 -13.79 10.88
N THR A 73 -5.60 -14.57 10.86
CA THR A 73 -5.57 -15.93 10.30
C THR A 73 -5.78 -15.95 8.79
N LEU A 74 -6.15 -14.81 8.19
CA LEU A 74 -6.33 -14.67 6.74
C LEU A 74 -4.98 -14.46 6.02
N PRO A 75 -4.88 -14.75 4.72
CA PRO A 75 -3.70 -14.39 3.93
C PRO A 75 -3.41 -12.88 3.97
N ASP A 76 -2.14 -12.48 4.00
CA ASP A 76 -1.72 -11.06 4.11
C ASP A 76 -2.36 -10.16 3.05
N VAL A 77 -2.55 -10.68 1.83
CA VAL A 77 -3.22 -9.97 0.74
C VAL A 77 -4.66 -9.61 1.13
N VAL A 78 -5.40 -10.57 1.70
CA VAL A 78 -6.79 -10.38 2.14
C VAL A 78 -6.85 -9.42 3.34
N GLN A 79 -5.90 -9.54 4.28
CA GLN A 79 -5.78 -8.61 5.41
C GLN A 79 -5.60 -7.16 4.93
N SER A 80 -4.67 -6.94 3.99
CA SER A 80 -4.39 -5.61 3.45
C SER A 80 -5.59 -5.02 2.67
N ARG A 81 -6.33 -5.86 1.94
CA ARG A 81 -7.57 -5.47 1.23
C ARG A 81 -8.67 -5.06 2.20
N ILE A 82 -8.91 -5.86 3.25
CA ILE A 82 -9.93 -5.55 4.28
C ILE A 82 -9.60 -4.23 4.99
N LEU A 83 -8.34 -4.03 5.41
CA LEU A 83 -7.93 -2.80 6.09
C LEU A 83 -8.03 -1.57 5.17
N SER A 84 -7.66 -1.73 3.89
CA SER A 84 -7.80 -0.69 2.87
C SER A 84 -9.26 -0.31 2.63
N PHE A 85 -10.15 -1.29 2.57
CA PHE A 85 -11.59 -1.10 2.49
C PHE A 85 -12.14 -0.34 3.71
N LEU A 86 -11.76 -0.76 4.93
CA LEU A 86 -12.17 -0.10 6.18
C LEU A 86 -11.66 1.35 6.27
N THR A 87 -10.54 1.66 5.64
CA THR A 87 -9.99 3.03 5.60
C THR A 87 -10.88 3.94 4.76
N VAL A 88 -11.34 3.46 3.59
CA VAL A 88 -12.21 4.22 2.67
C VAL A 88 -13.61 4.39 3.23
N GLU A 89 -14.20 3.31 3.75
CA GLU A 89 -15.55 3.34 4.34
C GLU A 89 -15.55 3.71 5.83
N SER A 90 -14.47 4.32 6.34
CA SER A 90 -14.28 4.62 7.77
C SER A 90 -15.39 5.49 8.37
N SER A 91 -16.13 6.26 7.57
CA SER A 91 -17.31 7.02 8.00
C SER A 91 -18.51 6.16 8.40
N ARG A 92 -18.58 4.90 7.95
CA ARG A 92 -19.70 3.97 8.25
C ARG A 92 -19.45 3.09 9.47
N PHE A 93 -18.24 3.13 10.02
CA PHE A 93 -17.80 2.28 11.13
C PHE A 93 -17.51 3.11 12.38
N CYS A 94 -17.58 2.46 13.55
CA CYS A 94 -17.17 3.07 14.81
C CYS A 94 -15.65 3.35 14.77
N LYS A 95 -15.29 4.64 14.88
CA LYS A 95 -13.89 5.11 14.88
C LYS A 95 -13.05 4.46 15.98
N ARG A 96 -13.61 4.32 17.18
CA ARG A 96 -12.93 3.71 18.34
C ARG A 96 -12.58 2.24 18.07
N ASP A 97 -13.50 1.50 17.45
CA ASP A 97 -13.31 0.07 17.13
C ASP A 97 -12.31 -0.12 15.98
N LEU A 98 -12.36 0.74 14.96
CA LEU A 98 -11.36 0.74 13.88
C LEU A 98 -9.95 1.05 14.39
N ALA A 99 -9.81 2.05 15.27
CA ALA A 99 -8.53 2.38 15.90
C ALA A 99 -8.02 1.22 16.76
N THR A 100 -8.91 0.55 17.51
CA THR A 100 -8.58 -0.62 18.31
C THR A 100 -8.10 -1.79 17.44
N LEU A 101 -8.80 -2.08 16.34
CA LEU A 101 -8.42 -3.10 15.37
C LEU A 101 -7.01 -2.84 14.81
N ALA A 102 -6.77 -1.65 14.28
CA ALA A 102 -5.49 -1.31 13.68
C ALA A 102 -4.35 -1.33 14.71
N THR A 103 -4.58 -0.81 15.92
CA THR A 103 -3.59 -0.82 17.01
C THR A 103 -3.25 -2.25 17.43
N ASN A 104 -4.24 -3.14 17.52
CA ASN A 104 -4.02 -4.54 17.90
C ASN A 104 -3.28 -5.32 16.81
N ILE A 105 -3.50 -4.99 15.53
CA ILE A 105 -2.75 -5.59 14.42
C ILE A 105 -1.29 -5.16 14.52
N LEU A 106 -1.01 -3.88 14.73
CA LEU A 106 0.36 -3.35 14.83
C LEU A 106 1.12 -3.81 16.09
N LYS A 107 0.41 -4.09 17.19
CA LYS A 107 0.99 -4.60 18.45
C LYS A 107 1.22 -6.11 18.45
N SER A 108 0.79 -6.83 17.42
CA SER A 108 0.97 -8.28 17.40
C SER A 108 2.45 -8.63 17.27
N ASN A 109 2.89 -9.67 18.00
CA ASN A 109 4.28 -10.13 17.99
C ASN A 109 4.66 -10.89 16.71
N GLN A 110 3.82 -10.88 15.68
CA GLN A 110 4.05 -11.58 14.42
C GLN A 110 4.71 -10.64 13.41
N ARG A 111 5.67 -11.14 12.63
CA ARG A 111 6.26 -10.37 11.52
C ARG A 111 5.19 -10.12 10.46
N LEU A 112 4.62 -8.92 10.44
CA LEU A 112 3.58 -8.50 9.51
C LEU A 112 4.16 -8.25 8.10
N ASP A 113 3.43 -8.63 7.05
CA ASP A 113 3.71 -8.16 5.69
C ASP A 113 3.61 -6.63 5.62
N PHE A 114 4.50 -6.04 4.82
CA PHE A 114 4.61 -4.59 4.63
C PHE A 114 3.25 -3.93 4.33
N TRP A 115 2.44 -4.54 3.48
CA TRP A 115 1.15 -3.99 3.04
C TRP A 115 0.09 -4.06 4.15
N VAL A 116 0.12 -5.09 4.99
CA VAL A 116 -0.77 -5.22 6.15
C VAL A 116 -0.41 -4.14 7.18
N LYS A 117 0.88 -4.00 7.50
CA LYS A 117 1.38 -2.97 8.43
C LYS A 117 1.00 -1.58 7.95
N LYS A 118 1.20 -1.27 6.66
CA LYS A 118 0.86 0.04 6.09
C LYS A 118 -0.64 0.28 6.01
N ALA A 119 -1.45 -0.71 5.63
CA ALA A 119 -2.90 -0.55 5.63
C ALA A 119 -3.45 -0.29 7.04
N ALA A 120 -2.87 -0.90 8.08
CA ALA A 120 -3.22 -0.62 9.47
C ALA A 120 -2.84 0.79 9.91
N HIS A 121 -1.63 1.28 9.56
CA HIS A 121 -1.25 2.68 9.81
C HIS A 121 -2.16 3.67 9.09
N ASN A 122 -2.48 3.43 7.81
CA ASN A 122 -3.38 4.28 7.04
C ASN A 122 -4.79 4.35 7.67
N LEU A 123 -5.28 3.23 8.20
CA LEU A 123 -6.54 3.19 8.92
C LEU A 123 -6.50 4.03 10.20
N LEU A 124 -5.41 3.97 10.97
CA LEU A 124 -5.22 4.84 12.15
C LEU A 124 -5.22 6.31 11.77
N ASP A 125 -4.44 6.69 10.76
CA ASP A 125 -4.33 8.08 10.33
C ASP A 125 -5.67 8.64 9.82
N ALA A 126 -6.43 7.85 9.05
CA ALA A 126 -7.76 8.21 8.60
C ALA A 126 -8.73 8.45 9.77
N VAL A 127 -8.68 7.59 10.78
CA VAL A 127 -9.55 7.70 11.97
C VAL A 127 -9.12 8.86 12.89
N SER A 128 -7.82 9.11 13.03
CA SER A 128 -7.24 10.17 13.87
C SER A 128 -7.34 11.57 13.26
N SER A 129 -7.27 11.72 11.93
CA SER A 129 -7.41 13.02 11.26
C SER A 129 -8.77 13.68 11.52
N SER A 130 -9.79 12.88 11.82
CA SER A 130 -11.15 13.34 12.15
C SER A 130 -11.32 13.86 13.57
N THR A 131 -10.35 13.65 14.46
CA THR A 131 -10.41 14.06 15.88
C THR A 131 -9.48 15.23 16.20
N SER A 132 -8.82 15.82 15.19
CA SER A 132 -7.87 16.94 15.36
C SER A 132 -8.51 18.30 15.70
N SER A 133 -9.68 18.29 16.33
CA SER A 133 -10.27 19.45 16.99
C SER A 133 -11.14 19.05 18.18
N ILE A 134 -10.61 18.30 19.16
CA ILE A 134 -11.00 18.40 20.57
C ILE A 134 -9.75 18.06 21.38
N LYS A 135 -9.25 19.05 22.14
CA LYS A 135 -8.33 18.80 23.24
C LYS A 135 -9.01 17.85 24.21
N VAL A 136 -8.28 16.86 24.69
CA VAL A 136 -8.67 15.97 25.78
C VAL A 136 -9.26 16.80 26.94
N THR A 137 -10.57 16.76 27.05
CA THR A 137 -11.32 16.91 28.30
C THR A 137 -12.28 15.76 28.30
N ASP A 138 -12.10 14.85 29.26
CA ASP A 138 -13.11 13.88 29.67
C ASP A 138 -14.48 14.57 29.78
N GLU A 139 -15.54 13.84 29.46
CA GLU A 139 -16.97 14.25 29.49
C GLU A 139 -17.58 14.75 28.17
N VAL A 140 -17.63 13.91 27.13
CA VAL A 140 -18.81 13.84 26.26
C VAL A 140 -19.00 12.39 25.81
N GLU A 141 -19.95 11.69 26.41
CA GLU A 141 -20.41 10.37 25.94
C GLU A 141 -21.07 10.53 24.56
N ASP A 142 -20.73 9.62 23.64
CA ASP A 142 -21.36 9.49 22.32
C ASP A 142 -22.89 9.39 22.50
N GLU A 143 -23.66 10.27 21.84
CA GLU A 143 -25.15 10.28 21.82
C GLU A 143 -25.75 8.92 21.39
N PHE A 144 -24.93 8.08 20.75
CA PHE A 144 -25.26 6.72 20.32
C PHE A 144 -25.23 5.68 21.46
N GLU A 145 -24.49 5.94 22.55
CA GLU A 145 -24.34 5.04 23.70
C GLU A 145 -25.08 5.53 24.95
N ALA A 146 -25.66 6.74 24.94
CA ALA A 146 -26.47 7.23 26.04
C ALA A 146 -27.73 6.37 26.22
N LEU A 147 -27.95 5.88 27.45
CA LEU A 147 -29.19 5.22 27.83
C LEU A 147 -30.36 6.18 27.51
N PRO A 148 -31.37 5.80 26.72
CA PRO A 148 -32.45 6.71 26.35
C PRO A 148 -33.07 7.36 27.59
N HIS A 149 -33.38 8.65 27.55
CA HIS A 149 -33.81 9.41 28.73
C HIS A 149 -35.04 8.83 29.46
N TRP A 150 -35.89 8.05 28.76
CA TRP A 150 -37.02 7.35 29.38
C TRP A 150 -36.60 6.17 30.27
N LEU A 151 -35.42 5.59 30.03
CA LEU A 151 -34.81 4.50 30.79
C LEU A 151 -34.01 5.02 32.00
N GLN A 152 -33.39 6.20 31.88
CA GLN A 152 -32.72 6.89 32.99
C GLN A 152 -33.69 7.32 34.11
N ASN A 153 -34.94 7.65 33.74
CA ASN A 153 -35.98 8.02 34.71
C ASN A 153 -36.64 6.81 35.41
N MET A 154 -36.36 5.59 34.96
CA MET A 154 -36.92 4.35 35.52
C MET A 154 -35.97 3.67 36.50
N THR A 155 -34.66 3.90 36.41
CA THR A 155 -33.65 3.34 37.32
C THR A 155 -33.65 3.98 38.72
N SER A 156 -34.28 5.14 38.88
CA SER A 156 -34.43 5.85 40.16
C SER A 156 -35.67 5.42 40.97
N LYS A 157 -36.53 4.55 40.42
CA LYS A 157 -37.67 3.96 41.13
C LYS A 157 -37.42 2.46 41.31
N THR A 158 -37.11 2.08 42.54
CA THR A 158 -36.97 0.70 42.98
C THR A 158 -38.26 -0.09 42.73
N ASN A 159 -38.22 -0.99 41.76
CA ASN A 159 -38.53 -2.43 41.88
C ASN A 159 -38.59 -3.01 40.46
N SER A 160 -37.70 -3.97 40.17
CA SER A 160 -37.72 -4.88 39.00
C SER A 160 -38.43 -4.35 37.75
N ILE A 161 -37.67 -3.72 36.84
CA ILE A 161 -38.20 -3.09 35.62
C ILE A 161 -38.88 -4.10 34.68
N LEU A 162 -38.68 -5.41 34.84
CA LEU A 162 -39.41 -6.46 34.12
C LEU A 162 -39.66 -7.70 35.03
N PRO A 163 -40.90 -8.17 35.23
CA PRO A 163 -41.21 -9.30 36.11
C PRO A 163 -40.78 -10.68 35.57
N TRP A 164 -40.21 -10.75 34.36
CA TRP A 164 -39.81 -12.01 33.71
C TRP A 164 -38.30 -12.11 33.46
N PHE A 165 -37.47 -11.19 33.96
CA PHE A 165 -36.03 -11.19 33.73
C PHE A 165 -35.25 -11.08 35.05
N PRO A 166 -34.46 -12.10 35.45
CA PRO A 166 -33.77 -12.09 36.73
C PRO A 166 -32.38 -11.45 36.58
N LEU A 167 -32.32 -10.12 36.57
CA LEU A 167 -31.07 -9.39 36.78
C LEU A 167 -31.31 -8.30 37.83
N SER A 168 -30.46 -8.26 38.86
CA SER A 168 -30.47 -7.18 39.85
C SER A 168 -29.79 -5.93 39.28
N PRO A 169 -30.24 -4.73 39.68
CA PRO A 169 -29.66 -3.46 39.19
C PRO A 169 -28.16 -3.30 39.49
N ASP A 170 -27.61 -4.06 40.44
CA ASP A 170 -26.18 -4.00 40.80
C ASP A 170 -25.25 -4.64 39.74
N MET A 171 -25.77 -5.47 38.83
CA MET A 171 -24.97 -6.12 37.78
C MET A 171 -24.68 -5.22 36.57
N LEU A 172 -25.37 -4.08 36.43
CA LEU A 172 -25.18 -3.14 35.31
C LEU A 172 -24.12 -2.05 35.62
N ASN A 173 -23.74 -1.89 36.88
CA ASN A 173 -22.80 -0.85 37.32
C ASN A 173 -21.39 -1.38 37.65
N SER A 174 -21.11 -2.68 37.50
CA SER A 174 -19.77 -3.22 37.79
C SER A 174 -18.82 -3.00 36.61
N LYS A 175 -18.11 -1.87 36.61
CA LYS A 175 -16.84 -1.74 35.88
C LYS A 175 -15.81 -2.66 36.54
N SER A 176 -15.28 -3.66 35.84
CA SER A 176 -14.14 -4.43 36.35
C SER A 176 -12.87 -3.56 36.29
N PRO A 177 -12.07 -3.45 37.36
CA PRO A 177 -10.84 -2.68 37.32
C PRO A 177 -9.76 -3.43 36.53
N VAL A 178 -9.23 -2.77 35.52
CA VAL A 178 -7.97 -3.12 34.85
C VAL A 178 -6.85 -3.07 35.89
N CYS A 179 -6.04 -4.13 35.98
CA CYS A 179 -4.89 -4.21 36.87
C CYS A 179 -3.90 -3.06 36.58
N SER A 180 -3.70 -2.20 37.58
CA SER A 180 -2.53 -1.34 37.68
C SER A 180 -1.48 -2.06 38.53
N PHE A 181 -0.23 -2.10 38.06
CA PHE A 181 0.91 -2.35 38.93
C PHE A 181 1.76 -1.09 38.94
N ALA A 182 1.86 -0.51 40.13
CA ALA A 182 2.53 0.73 40.43
C ALA A 182 4.05 0.55 40.57
N ASP A 183 4.72 1.68 40.32
CA ASP A 183 6.11 2.05 40.54
C ASP A 183 6.86 1.39 41.70
N ARG A 184 8.16 1.15 41.46
CA ARG A 184 9.22 1.33 42.47
C ARG A 184 10.31 2.23 41.89
N LYS A 185 10.51 3.39 42.50
CA LYS A 185 11.67 4.27 42.32
C LYS A 185 12.82 3.86 43.24
N ALA A 186 14.05 3.99 42.73
CA ALA A 186 15.22 4.51 43.45
C ALA A 186 16.32 4.86 42.41
N ASP A 187 16.52 6.16 42.17
CA ASP A 187 17.76 6.98 42.17
C ASP A 187 19.12 6.28 41.93
N GLU A 188 20.17 6.84 41.31
CA GLU A 188 20.55 8.18 40.82
C GLU A 188 21.85 7.96 40.01
N ASP A 189 22.04 8.65 38.88
CA ASP A 189 23.27 9.43 38.60
C ASP A 189 23.31 10.00 37.17
N SER A 190 23.33 11.33 37.14
CA SER A 190 23.60 12.27 36.04
C SER A 190 25.04 12.19 35.52
N ILE A 191 25.37 12.57 34.28
CA ILE A 191 25.83 13.93 33.89
C ILE A 191 25.98 14.01 32.34
N ILE A 192 25.78 15.22 31.83
CA ILE A 192 25.73 15.69 30.43
C ILE A 192 27.06 16.36 29.99
N ASP A 193 27.30 16.38 28.67
CA ASP A 193 28.14 17.31 27.85
C ASP A 193 29.68 17.21 27.94
N THR A 194 30.52 17.47 26.92
CA THR A 194 30.41 18.13 25.60
C THR A 194 31.68 17.85 24.76
N ASN A 195 31.60 18.04 23.43
CA ASN A 195 32.69 18.36 22.46
C ASN A 195 33.71 17.24 22.15
N GLU A 196 34.27 17.04 20.96
CA GLU A 196 34.57 17.98 19.86
C GLU A 196 34.78 17.18 18.55
N VAL A 197 34.63 17.88 17.44
CA VAL A 197 34.83 17.44 16.05
C VAL A 197 36.30 17.16 15.77
N GLU A 198 36.63 16.05 15.09
CA GLU A 198 37.72 16.03 14.11
C GLU A 198 37.55 14.93 13.06
N MET A 199 37.92 15.29 11.83
CA MET A 199 37.80 14.55 10.58
C MET A 199 38.74 13.35 10.49
N GLU A 200 38.47 12.49 9.50
CA GLU A 200 39.20 11.29 9.03
C GLU A 200 38.52 10.02 9.56
N GLU A 201 37.71 9.32 8.76
CA GLU A 201 38.20 8.44 7.70
C GLU A 201 37.21 8.34 6.52
N LEU A 202 37.75 8.61 5.33
CA LEU A 202 37.19 8.20 4.05
C LEU A 202 37.30 6.67 3.93
N ASN A 203 36.23 6.08 3.39
CA ASN A 203 36.01 4.68 3.05
C ASN A 203 35.25 3.86 4.09
N GLN A 204 34.31 3.08 3.55
CA GLN A 204 33.77 1.85 4.16
C GLN A 204 32.41 1.94 4.85
N VAL A 205 31.35 2.27 4.10
CA VAL A 205 30.04 1.60 4.24
C VAL A 205 29.38 1.44 2.85
N ALA A 206 30.00 0.63 1.99
CA ALA A 206 29.27 -0.06 0.93
C ALA A 206 28.90 -1.44 1.49
N ALA A 207 27.80 -1.52 2.22
CA ALA A 207 27.33 -2.77 2.79
C ALA A 207 26.10 -3.29 2.02
N GLU A 208 26.41 -4.29 1.18
CA GLU A 208 25.53 -5.39 0.78
C GLU A 208 24.31 -5.07 -0.11
N ILE A 209 24.59 -4.49 -1.28
CA ILE A 209 23.93 -4.99 -2.48
C ILE A 209 24.58 -6.34 -2.77
N LYS A 210 23.80 -7.43 -2.80
CA LYS A 210 24.22 -8.65 -3.48
C LYS A 210 24.46 -8.30 -4.94
N THR A 211 25.68 -7.88 -5.25
CA THR A 211 26.26 -7.96 -6.57
C THR A 211 26.43 -9.44 -6.87
N VAL A 212 25.34 -10.06 -7.31
CA VAL A 212 25.48 -11.21 -8.20
C VAL A 212 25.87 -10.57 -9.52
N ASP A 213 27.19 -10.47 -9.72
CA ASP A 213 27.78 -10.61 -11.07
C ASP A 213 27.03 -11.73 -11.79
N LEU A 214 27.02 -11.75 -13.13
CA LEU A 214 26.53 -12.88 -13.94
C LEU A 214 27.31 -14.18 -13.62
N VAL A 215 27.17 -14.69 -12.40
CA VAL A 215 27.55 -16.03 -11.99
C VAL A 215 26.35 -16.84 -12.40
N ASP A 216 26.48 -17.41 -13.59
CA ASP A 216 25.76 -18.57 -14.06
C ASP A 216 25.28 -19.40 -12.86
N MET A 217 24.02 -19.21 -12.46
CA MET A 217 23.35 -20.27 -11.74
C MET A 217 23.27 -21.38 -12.80
N PRO A 218 23.88 -22.55 -12.60
CA PRO A 218 23.97 -23.56 -13.64
C PRO A 218 22.57 -24.12 -13.89
N LEU A 219 21.82 -23.45 -14.74
CA LEU A 219 20.59 -23.98 -15.32
C LEU A 219 21.02 -25.21 -16.10
N HIS A 220 20.26 -26.29 -15.93
CA HIS A 220 20.54 -27.54 -16.65
C HIS A 220 20.66 -27.22 -18.16
N PRO A 221 21.66 -27.75 -18.89
CA PRO A 221 21.88 -27.40 -20.30
C PRO A 221 20.64 -27.64 -21.17
N GLU A 222 19.77 -28.56 -20.77
CA GLU A 222 18.47 -28.79 -21.40
C GLU A 222 17.49 -27.61 -21.26
N ILE A 223 17.45 -26.95 -20.09
CA ILE A 223 16.62 -25.76 -19.85
C ILE A 223 17.15 -24.58 -20.68
N GLN A 224 18.46 -24.42 -20.77
CA GLN A 224 19.09 -23.38 -21.58
C GLN A 224 18.82 -23.58 -23.09
N ASN A 225 18.91 -24.82 -23.57
CA ASN A 225 18.59 -25.16 -24.96
C ASN A 225 17.10 -24.94 -25.29
N LYS A 226 16.19 -25.26 -24.36
CA LYS A 226 14.77 -24.96 -24.52
C LYS A 226 14.50 -23.44 -24.52
N ALA A 227 15.10 -22.70 -23.58
CA ALA A 227 14.95 -21.25 -23.50
C ALA A 227 15.42 -20.54 -24.78
N THR A 228 16.57 -20.96 -25.34
CA THR A 228 17.09 -20.43 -26.60
C THR A 228 16.22 -20.80 -27.80
N CYS A 229 15.67 -22.02 -27.84
CA CYS A 229 14.68 -22.41 -28.84
C CYS A 229 13.44 -21.50 -28.79
N ILE A 230 12.85 -21.30 -27.60
CA ILE A 230 11.71 -20.41 -27.40
C ILE A 230 12.04 -18.98 -27.85
N LYS A 231 13.21 -18.45 -27.49
CA LYS A 231 13.67 -17.12 -27.94
C LYS A 231 13.63 -16.99 -29.46
N THR A 232 14.17 -17.98 -30.19
CA THR A 232 14.16 -17.95 -31.66
C THR A 232 12.74 -18.04 -32.23
N GLN A 233 11.85 -18.80 -31.58
CA GLN A 233 10.45 -18.94 -32.00
C GLN A 233 9.63 -17.67 -31.71
N LEU A 234 9.90 -16.96 -30.61
CA LEU A 234 9.26 -15.68 -30.31
C LEU A 234 9.60 -14.58 -31.34
N LEU A 235 10.82 -14.61 -31.89
CA LEU A 235 11.24 -13.67 -32.94
C LEU A 235 10.68 -14.01 -34.32
N THR A 236 10.18 -15.24 -34.50
CA THR A 236 9.55 -15.70 -35.74
C THR A 236 8.03 -15.67 -35.57
N PHE A 237 7.43 -14.49 -35.79
CA PHE A 237 5.97 -14.37 -35.73
C PHE A 237 5.30 -15.19 -36.82
N GLU A 238 4.59 -16.26 -36.43
CA GLU A 238 3.87 -17.11 -37.37
C GLU A 238 2.35 -17.06 -37.16
N SER A 239 1.88 -17.26 -35.92
CA SER A 239 0.46 -17.17 -35.59
C SER A 239 0.22 -16.94 -34.09
N THR A 240 -0.92 -16.34 -33.75
CA THR A 240 -1.36 -16.15 -32.36
C THR A 240 -1.42 -17.46 -31.59
N SER A 241 -1.93 -18.54 -32.18
CA SER A 241 -2.03 -19.85 -31.52
C SER A 241 -0.67 -20.42 -31.11
N LYS A 242 0.37 -20.17 -31.92
CA LYS A 242 1.74 -20.60 -31.61
C LYS A 242 2.31 -19.79 -30.45
N ILE A 243 2.11 -18.48 -30.43
CA ILE A 243 2.56 -17.61 -29.32
C ILE A 243 1.88 -18.01 -28.01
N VAL A 244 0.60 -18.38 -28.04
CA VAL A 244 -0.11 -18.92 -26.87
C VAL A 244 0.52 -20.23 -26.41
N GLY A 245 0.91 -21.11 -27.34
CA GLY A 245 1.70 -22.31 -27.04
C GLY A 245 3.01 -21.97 -26.35
N LEU A 246 3.77 -21.03 -26.90
CA LEU A 246 5.04 -20.56 -26.34
C LEU A 246 4.88 -19.95 -24.94
N ALA A 247 3.84 -19.15 -24.71
CA ALA A 247 3.55 -18.61 -23.38
C ALA A 247 3.34 -19.72 -22.33
N ASN A 248 2.66 -20.81 -22.72
CA ASN A 248 2.48 -21.97 -21.86
C ASN A 248 3.80 -22.73 -21.63
N GLU A 249 4.63 -22.88 -22.66
CA GLU A 249 5.96 -23.50 -22.54
C GLU A 249 6.90 -22.70 -21.64
N ILE A 250 6.93 -21.36 -21.78
CA ILE A 250 7.69 -20.46 -20.89
C ILE A 250 7.28 -20.67 -19.44
N ARG A 251 5.97 -20.65 -19.20
CA ARG A 251 5.39 -20.85 -17.86
C ARG A 251 5.78 -22.21 -17.29
N GLN A 252 5.64 -23.28 -18.08
CA GLN A 252 6.02 -24.63 -17.67
C GLN A 252 7.52 -24.73 -17.35
N LEU A 253 8.38 -24.17 -18.20
CA LEU A 253 9.83 -24.16 -18.02
C LEU A 253 10.24 -23.40 -16.74
N CYS A 254 9.58 -22.28 -16.44
CA CYS A 254 9.78 -21.53 -15.21
C CYS A 254 9.43 -22.38 -13.97
N PHE A 255 8.30 -23.10 -13.99
CA PHE A 255 7.88 -23.93 -12.86
C PHE A 255 8.71 -25.21 -12.69
N GLU A 256 9.14 -25.84 -13.80
CA GLU A 256 10.03 -27.02 -13.78
C GLU A 256 11.40 -26.70 -13.16
N SER A 257 11.86 -25.45 -13.25
CA SER A 257 13.15 -25.04 -12.70
C SER A 257 13.22 -25.05 -11.17
N GLY A 258 12.08 -25.14 -10.47
CA GLY A 258 11.99 -25.28 -9.01
C GLY A 258 12.47 -24.07 -8.18
N GLY A 259 13.28 -23.19 -8.75
CA GLY A 259 13.76 -21.96 -8.14
C GLY A 259 12.65 -20.92 -8.04
N GLY A 260 12.48 -20.30 -6.87
CA GLY A 260 11.52 -19.21 -6.68
C GLY A 260 11.86 -17.91 -7.43
N ASP A 261 13.01 -17.86 -8.12
CA ASP A 261 13.47 -16.74 -8.93
C ASP A 261 13.49 -17.14 -10.42
N TYR A 262 12.58 -16.53 -11.19
CA TYR A 262 12.41 -16.82 -12.62
C TYR A 262 13.15 -15.82 -13.52
N LEU A 263 13.76 -14.78 -12.94
CA LEU A 263 14.40 -13.70 -13.68
C LEU A 263 15.57 -14.20 -14.56
N PRO A 264 16.45 -15.11 -14.13
CA PRO A 264 17.53 -15.60 -14.98
C PRO A 264 17.02 -16.29 -16.25
N LEU A 265 15.98 -17.12 -16.11
CA LEU A 265 15.39 -17.84 -17.24
C LEU A 265 14.69 -16.90 -18.22
N LEU A 266 13.91 -15.94 -17.68
CA LEU A 266 13.27 -14.90 -18.50
C LEU A 266 14.31 -13.99 -19.17
N GLY A 267 15.45 -13.78 -18.51
CA GLY A 267 16.62 -13.09 -19.07
C GLY A 267 17.23 -13.81 -20.26
N LEU A 268 17.21 -15.15 -20.30
CA LEU A 268 17.66 -15.94 -21.45
C LEU A 268 16.66 -15.94 -22.60
N ILE A 269 15.36 -15.94 -22.30
CA ILE A 269 14.28 -15.95 -23.31
C ILE A 269 14.16 -14.57 -23.98
N GLU A 270 14.46 -13.49 -23.26
CA GLU A 270 14.38 -12.10 -23.71
C GLU A 270 13.00 -11.72 -24.31
N PRO A 271 11.88 -11.95 -23.60
CA PRO A 271 10.54 -11.73 -24.16
C PRO A 271 10.27 -10.26 -24.54
N TRP A 272 11.01 -9.31 -23.98
CA TRP A 272 10.89 -7.88 -24.30
C TRP A 272 11.37 -7.51 -25.72
N GLN A 273 12.15 -8.35 -26.39
CA GLN A 273 12.63 -8.11 -27.77
C GLN A 273 11.54 -8.31 -28.83
N THR A 274 10.38 -8.87 -28.44
CA THR A 274 9.24 -9.09 -29.32
C THR A 274 8.55 -7.77 -29.68
N ASP A 275 7.69 -7.76 -30.70
CA ASP A 275 6.86 -6.59 -31.01
C ASP A 275 5.79 -6.35 -29.92
N ASP A 276 5.09 -5.23 -30.00
CA ASP A 276 4.11 -4.85 -28.98
C ASP A 276 2.85 -5.73 -29.01
N GLU A 277 2.48 -6.24 -30.18
CA GLU A 277 1.38 -7.17 -30.38
C GLU A 277 1.67 -8.53 -29.71
N ILE A 278 2.83 -9.12 -29.96
CA ILE A 278 3.29 -10.36 -29.32
C ILE A 278 3.42 -10.15 -27.82
N ALA A 279 4.04 -9.05 -27.38
CA ALA A 279 4.15 -8.76 -25.95
C ALA A 279 2.78 -8.65 -25.26
N SER A 280 1.79 -8.07 -25.95
CA SER A 280 0.41 -8.03 -25.45
C SER A 280 -0.23 -9.41 -25.33
N ILE A 281 0.03 -10.31 -26.27
CA ILE A 281 -0.45 -11.70 -26.22
C ILE A 281 0.27 -12.44 -25.09
N LEU A 282 1.59 -12.30 -24.98
CA LEU A 282 2.39 -12.94 -23.95
C LEU A 282 1.90 -12.59 -22.55
N ILE A 283 1.73 -11.31 -22.23
CA ILE A 283 1.29 -10.90 -20.88
C ILE A 283 -0.11 -11.45 -20.55
N THR A 284 -1.04 -11.47 -21.50
CA THR A 284 -2.39 -12.01 -21.31
C THR A 284 -2.42 -13.53 -21.12
N HIS A 285 -1.49 -14.27 -21.73
CA HIS A 285 -1.45 -15.73 -21.60
C HIS A 285 -0.55 -16.22 -20.45
N LEU A 286 0.42 -15.40 -20.02
CA LEU A 286 1.23 -15.66 -18.82
C LEU A 286 0.47 -15.38 -17.52
N SER A 287 -0.68 -14.68 -17.56
CA SER A 287 -1.58 -14.53 -16.40
C SER A 287 -2.43 -15.78 -16.12
N CYS A 288 -2.60 -16.67 -17.10
CA CYS A 288 -3.50 -17.80 -16.99
C CYS A 288 -2.77 -18.95 -16.27
N GLY A 289 -2.99 -19.14 -14.97
CA GLY A 289 -2.39 -20.21 -14.16
C GLY A 289 -2.60 -19.92 -12.68
N SER A 290 -2.82 -20.96 -11.86
CA SER A 290 -3.09 -20.82 -10.41
C SER A 290 -2.10 -19.89 -9.72
N GLU A 291 -2.60 -19.06 -8.80
CA GLU A 291 -1.87 -18.08 -7.99
C GLU A 291 -0.88 -18.73 -6.99
N GLU A 292 -0.15 -19.77 -7.39
CA GLU A 292 0.63 -20.61 -6.48
C GLU A 292 1.91 -19.92 -5.97
N LYS A 293 2.40 -18.86 -6.64
CA LYS A 293 3.49 -18.01 -6.12
C LYS A 293 3.23 -16.52 -6.33
N ILE A 294 3.19 -15.79 -5.21
CA ILE A 294 2.93 -14.33 -5.09
C ILE A 294 3.79 -13.48 -6.03
N THR A 295 4.99 -13.96 -6.41
CA THR A 295 5.96 -13.18 -7.18
C THR A 295 5.85 -13.35 -8.69
N TRP A 296 5.18 -14.38 -9.22
CA TRP A 296 5.15 -14.66 -10.67
C TRP A 296 4.63 -13.47 -11.49
N PRO A 297 3.53 -12.80 -11.12
CA PRO A 297 3.05 -11.69 -11.92
C PRO A 297 4.03 -10.52 -12.00
N SER A 298 4.81 -10.28 -10.92
CA SER A 298 5.88 -9.28 -10.93
C SER A 298 6.99 -9.67 -11.91
N HIS A 299 7.38 -10.95 -11.96
CA HIS A 299 8.40 -11.43 -12.91
C HIS A 299 7.97 -11.25 -14.36
N VAL A 300 6.71 -11.53 -14.68
CA VAL A 300 6.16 -11.31 -16.03
C VAL A 300 6.21 -9.82 -16.39
N LEU A 301 5.78 -8.94 -15.48
CA LEU A 301 5.83 -7.50 -15.70
C LEU A 301 7.26 -6.98 -15.91
N CYS A 302 8.20 -7.40 -15.05
CA CYS A 302 9.60 -7.00 -15.11
C CYS A 302 10.32 -7.50 -16.37
N SER A 303 9.89 -8.63 -16.93
CA SER A 303 10.53 -9.25 -18.08
C SER A 303 9.91 -8.85 -19.41
N VAL A 304 8.58 -8.71 -19.50
CA VAL A 304 7.92 -8.44 -20.78
C VAL A 304 7.73 -6.94 -21.00
N ILE A 305 7.20 -6.25 -19.99
CA ILE A 305 6.66 -4.88 -20.14
C ILE A 305 7.66 -3.82 -19.70
N LEU A 306 8.26 -3.99 -18.52
CA LEU A 306 9.18 -3.00 -17.94
C LEU A 306 10.29 -2.57 -18.91
N PRO A 307 10.98 -3.49 -19.62
CA PRO A 307 12.09 -3.08 -20.49
C PRO A 307 11.62 -2.22 -21.66
N LYS A 308 10.45 -2.55 -22.23
CA LYS A 308 9.81 -1.75 -23.29
C LYS A 308 9.46 -0.35 -22.82
N LEU A 309 8.96 -0.23 -21.59
CA LEU A 309 8.56 1.06 -21.01
C LEU A 309 9.77 1.93 -20.61
N LEU A 310 10.86 1.34 -20.13
CA LEU A 310 12.08 2.05 -19.72
C LEU A 310 12.79 2.75 -20.90
N VAL A 311 12.61 2.26 -22.12
CA VAL A 311 13.29 2.80 -23.32
C VAL A 311 12.36 3.62 -24.24
N LEU A 312 11.16 4.00 -23.76
CA LEU A 312 10.18 4.75 -24.55
C LEU A 312 10.72 6.11 -24.99
N ARG A 313 10.86 6.28 -26.30
CA ARG A 313 11.12 7.57 -26.96
C ARG A 313 9.87 8.20 -27.56
N GLU A 314 8.83 7.40 -27.74
CA GLU A 314 7.55 7.72 -28.37
C GLU A 314 6.41 7.20 -27.48
N PRO A 315 5.16 7.66 -27.67
CA PRO A 315 4.03 7.13 -26.92
C PRO A 315 3.90 5.62 -27.14
N ALA A 316 3.74 4.86 -26.05
CA ALA A 316 3.56 3.42 -26.10
C ALA A 316 2.33 3.05 -26.94
N SER A 317 2.42 1.93 -27.67
CA SER A 317 1.31 1.49 -28.50
C SER A 317 0.05 1.23 -27.67
N ARG A 318 -1.11 1.51 -28.26
CA ARG A 318 -2.41 1.33 -27.57
C ARG A 318 -2.61 -0.12 -27.13
N VAL A 319 -2.17 -1.07 -27.94
CA VAL A 319 -2.29 -2.51 -27.67
C VAL A 319 -1.48 -2.90 -26.42
N LEU A 320 -0.22 -2.46 -26.35
CA LEU A 320 0.64 -2.71 -25.19
C LEU A 320 0.09 -2.08 -23.90
N VAL A 321 -0.34 -0.80 -23.98
CA VAL A 321 -0.87 -0.09 -22.81
C VAL A 321 -2.17 -0.74 -22.30
N THR A 322 -3.08 -1.12 -23.20
CA THR A 322 -4.33 -1.79 -22.80
C THR A 322 -4.05 -3.14 -22.15
N ALA A 323 -3.19 -3.98 -22.73
CA ALA A 323 -2.85 -5.28 -22.13
C ALA A 323 -2.15 -5.11 -20.78
N THR A 324 -1.27 -4.12 -20.65
CA THR A 324 -0.60 -3.79 -19.38
C THR A 324 -1.60 -3.35 -18.31
N VAL A 325 -2.55 -2.48 -18.65
CA VAL A 325 -3.59 -2.00 -17.71
C VAL A 325 -4.49 -3.14 -17.23
N GLU A 326 -4.96 -4.00 -18.14
CA GLU A 326 -5.79 -5.16 -17.77
C GLU A 326 -5.03 -6.13 -16.86
N TYR A 327 -3.74 -6.38 -17.13
CA TYR A 327 -2.91 -7.20 -16.26
C TYR A 327 -2.70 -6.57 -14.88
N CYS A 328 -2.45 -5.26 -14.81
CA CYS A 328 -2.21 -4.55 -13.56
C CYS A 328 -3.46 -4.48 -12.67
N LYS A 329 -4.67 -4.47 -13.26
CA LYS A 329 -5.93 -4.56 -12.50
C LYS A 329 -6.03 -5.89 -11.74
N LEU A 330 -5.65 -6.99 -12.39
CA LEU A 330 -5.66 -8.32 -11.79
C LEU A 330 -4.58 -8.46 -10.70
N HIS A 331 -3.42 -7.82 -10.89
CA HIS A 331 -2.25 -8.00 -10.04
C HIS A 331 -1.68 -6.68 -9.51
N GLN A 332 -2.46 -5.96 -8.70
CA GLN A 332 -2.12 -4.62 -8.19
C GLN A 332 -0.77 -4.55 -7.43
N LYS A 333 -0.49 -5.50 -6.53
CA LYS A 333 0.79 -5.57 -5.78
C LYS A 333 1.98 -5.78 -6.74
N ALA A 334 1.79 -6.64 -7.74
CA ALA A 334 2.81 -6.89 -8.76
C ALA A 334 3.05 -5.68 -9.66
N ALA A 335 2.00 -4.92 -9.99
CA ALA A 335 2.13 -3.68 -10.73
C ALA A 335 3.00 -2.66 -9.99
N VAL A 336 2.86 -2.57 -8.66
CA VAL A 336 3.70 -1.68 -7.84
C VAL A 336 5.16 -2.13 -7.87
N ASP A 337 5.43 -3.38 -7.52
CA ASP A 337 6.80 -3.87 -7.32
C ASP A 337 7.54 -4.13 -8.64
N GLY A 338 6.83 -4.49 -9.71
CA GLY A 338 7.40 -4.87 -11.01
C GLY A 338 7.34 -3.81 -12.10
N LEU A 339 6.51 -2.77 -11.95
CA LEU A 339 6.43 -1.64 -12.90
C LEU A 339 6.59 -0.27 -12.25
N LEU A 340 5.76 0.09 -11.28
CA LEU A 340 5.69 1.48 -10.79
C LEU A 340 7.01 1.92 -10.16
N PHE A 341 7.60 1.11 -9.26
CA PHE A 341 8.88 1.45 -8.65
C PHE A 341 10.03 1.56 -9.65
N PRO A 342 10.27 0.55 -10.52
CA PRO A 342 11.34 0.66 -11.51
C PRO A 342 11.19 1.85 -12.47
N LEU A 343 9.96 2.16 -12.88
CA LEU A 343 9.69 3.27 -13.81
C LEU A 343 9.85 4.64 -13.15
N ILE A 344 9.35 4.84 -11.93
CA ILE A 344 9.44 6.13 -11.25
C ILE A 344 10.88 6.45 -10.81
N LEU A 345 11.67 5.40 -10.56
CA LEU A 345 13.09 5.49 -10.20
C LEU A 345 14.02 5.38 -11.43
N CYS A 346 13.51 5.66 -12.64
CA CYS A 346 14.35 5.70 -13.84
C CYS A 346 15.51 6.69 -13.65
N LYS A 347 16.73 6.28 -14.00
CA LYS A 347 17.96 7.04 -13.77
C LYS A 347 17.99 8.41 -14.46
N GLU A 348 17.37 8.51 -15.63
CA GLU A 348 17.26 9.78 -16.37
C GLU A 348 16.06 10.64 -15.92
N GLY A 349 15.26 10.13 -14.97
CA GLY A 349 13.96 10.67 -14.60
C GLY A 349 12.85 10.26 -15.58
N ILE A 350 11.60 10.46 -15.18
CA ILE A 350 10.47 10.02 -16.01
C ILE A 350 10.26 10.94 -17.21
N SER A 351 10.05 10.33 -18.38
CA SER A 351 9.63 11.01 -19.61
C SER A 351 8.13 11.29 -19.61
N ILE A 352 7.64 12.11 -20.55
CA ILE A 352 6.20 12.36 -20.70
C ILE A 352 5.42 11.08 -21.02
N HIS A 353 5.99 10.20 -21.84
CA HIS A 353 5.37 8.93 -22.24
C HIS A 353 5.31 7.95 -21.07
N ILE A 354 6.38 7.85 -20.26
CA ILE A 354 6.36 7.06 -19.02
C ILE A 354 5.33 7.62 -18.04
N CYS A 355 5.26 8.96 -17.89
CA CYS A 355 4.30 9.63 -17.02
C CYS A 355 2.84 9.32 -17.41
N GLU A 356 2.51 9.27 -18.70
CA GLU A 356 1.17 8.92 -19.19
C GLU A 356 0.80 7.48 -18.81
N VAL A 357 1.70 6.53 -19.03
CA VAL A 357 1.48 5.11 -18.67
C VAL A 357 1.35 4.95 -17.15
N LEU A 358 2.24 5.57 -16.36
CA LEU A 358 2.17 5.55 -14.89
C LEU A 358 0.86 6.15 -14.38
N THR A 359 0.46 7.30 -14.91
CA THR A 359 -0.81 7.95 -14.52
C THR A 359 -1.99 7.03 -14.78
N ARG A 360 -1.98 6.32 -15.92
CA ARG A 360 -3.05 5.40 -16.31
C ARG A 360 -3.11 4.19 -15.39
N ILE A 361 -1.97 3.55 -15.09
CA ILE A 361 -1.90 2.40 -14.18
C ILE A 361 -2.37 2.81 -12.78
N ILE A 362 -1.88 3.92 -12.25
CA ILE A 362 -2.27 4.38 -10.90
C ILE A 362 -3.78 4.64 -10.84
N LYS A 363 -4.36 5.30 -11.85
CA LYS A 363 -5.76 5.70 -11.85
C LYS A 363 -6.74 4.56 -12.18
N GLU A 364 -6.38 3.69 -13.12
CA GLU A 364 -7.30 2.65 -13.64
C GLU A 364 -7.10 1.28 -12.97
N CYS A 365 -5.95 1.04 -12.32
CA CYS A 365 -5.61 -0.28 -11.78
C CYS A 365 -5.50 -0.31 -10.24
N LEU A 366 -5.12 0.79 -9.59
CA LEU A 366 -4.84 0.78 -8.15
C LEU A 366 -5.94 1.41 -7.32
N HIS A 367 -6.23 0.77 -6.19
CA HIS A 367 -7.07 1.36 -5.15
C HIS A 367 -6.34 2.53 -4.44
N PRO A 368 -7.01 3.64 -4.04
CA PRO A 368 -6.36 4.79 -3.39
C PRO A 368 -5.52 4.46 -2.16
N ALA A 369 -5.89 3.42 -1.40
CA ALA A 369 -5.08 2.95 -0.27
C ALA A 369 -3.74 2.33 -0.73
N HIS A 370 -3.72 1.58 -1.84
CA HIS A 370 -2.49 1.07 -2.45
C HIS A 370 -1.64 2.19 -3.03
N VAL A 371 -2.27 3.22 -3.62
CA VAL A 371 -1.57 4.43 -4.07
C VAL A 371 -0.94 5.16 -2.88
N SER A 372 -1.64 5.26 -1.76
CA SER A 372 -1.13 5.87 -0.51
C SER A 372 0.08 5.10 0.02
N ALA A 373 -0.02 3.77 0.12
CA ALA A 373 1.09 2.92 0.55
C ALA A 373 2.28 2.96 -0.42
N PHE A 374 2.04 3.05 -1.74
CA PHE A 374 3.08 3.27 -2.74
C PHE A 374 3.80 4.61 -2.51
N CYS A 375 3.06 5.71 -2.34
CA CYS A 375 3.64 7.02 -2.07
C CYS A 375 4.45 7.04 -0.78
N GLN A 376 3.95 6.42 0.29
CA GLN A 376 4.68 6.28 1.54
C GLN A 376 5.96 5.47 1.36
N LYS A 377 5.92 4.31 0.70
CA LYS A 377 7.12 3.52 0.41
C LYS A 377 8.13 4.27 -0.48
N LEU A 378 7.66 5.15 -1.36
CA LEU A 378 8.51 5.95 -2.22
C LEU A 378 9.16 7.15 -1.50
N LEU A 379 8.40 7.82 -0.63
CA LEU A 379 8.75 9.09 0.00
C LEU A 379 9.20 8.98 1.46
N CYS A 380 8.98 7.85 2.14
CA CYS A 380 9.52 7.60 3.47
C CYS A 380 10.89 6.93 3.36
N GLY A 381 11.85 7.41 4.15
CA GLY A 381 13.17 6.80 4.30
C GLY A 381 13.17 5.63 5.30
N GLU A 382 12.24 4.68 5.17
CA GLU A 382 12.29 3.48 6.02
C GLU A 382 13.54 2.64 5.70
N GLU A 383 14.12 2.01 6.73
CA GLU A 383 15.35 1.20 6.67
C GLU A 383 15.24 -0.05 5.76
N GLU A 384 14.03 -0.43 5.35
CA GLU A 384 13.83 -1.50 4.38
C GLU A 384 14.11 -0.96 2.97
N PRO A 385 15.09 -1.52 2.22
CA PRO A 385 15.39 -1.07 0.87
C PRO A 385 14.11 -1.13 0.03
N LYS A 386 13.91 -0.12 -0.84
CA LYS A 386 12.81 -0.09 -1.81
C LYS A 386 12.88 -1.35 -2.66
N LYS A 387 12.22 -2.42 -2.20
CA LYS A 387 12.28 -3.73 -2.83
C LYS A 387 11.37 -3.66 -4.04
N PHE A 388 11.99 -3.54 -5.20
CA PHE A 388 11.36 -3.67 -6.51
C PHE A 388 12.04 -4.79 -7.27
N MET A 389 11.30 -5.40 -8.20
CA MET A 389 11.85 -6.43 -9.06
C MET A 389 12.32 -5.78 -10.36
N CYS A 390 13.50 -6.18 -10.82
CA CYS A 390 14.04 -5.79 -12.11
C CYS A 390 15.02 -6.85 -12.58
N LEU A 391 14.96 -7.20 -13.86
CA LEU A 391 15.96 -8.09 -14.47
C LEU A 391 17.36 -7.47 -14.32
N PRO A 392 18.40 -8.27 -13.99
CA PRO A 392 19.77 -7.78 -13.84
C PRO A 392 20.26 -6.96 -15.05
N CYS A 393 19.91 -7.38 -16.28
CA CYS A 393 20.28 -6.67 -17.50
C CYS A 393 19.68 -5.26 -17.66
N HIS A 394 18.64 -4.92 -16.91
CA HIS A 394 17.96 -3.61 -16.95
C HIS A 394 18.18 -2.78 -15.70
N GLN A 395 18.86 -3.30 -14.67
CA GLN A 395 19.15 -2.56 -13.44
C GLN A 395 19.97 -1.29 -13.70
N CYS A 396 20.78 -1.25 -14.76
CA CYS A 396 21.56 -0.05 -15.12
C CYS A 396 20.70 1.18 -15.48
N LEU A 397 19.42 0.98 -15.80
CA LEU A 397 18.46 2.04 -16.14
C LEU A 397 17.68 2.57 -14.93
N VAL A 398 17.81 1.92 -13.77
CA VAL A 398 17.03 2.21 -12.55
C VAL A 398 17.98 2.67 -11.44
N SER A 399 17.57 3.71 -10.73
CA SER A 399 18.27 4.28 -9.56
C SER A 399 17.56 3.88 -8.27
N ASN A 400 18.22 4.12 -7.12
CA ASN A 400 17.55 4.06 -5.81
C ASN A 400 16.93 5.41 -5.42
N GLU A 401 17.32 6.47 -6.13
CA GLU A 401 16.91 7.84 -5.86
C GLU A 401 15.88 8.34 -6.87
N LEU A 402 14.97 9.18 -6.38
CA LEU A 402 13.93 9.80 -7.19
C LEU A 402 14.50 11.03 -7.93
N VAL A 403 14.44 11.02 -9.25
CA VAL A 403 14.89 12.16 -10.08
C VAL A 403 13.71 13.07 -10.39
N TRP A 404 13.75 14.30 -9.86
CA TRP A 404 12.71 15.29 -10.08
C TRP A 404 12.74 15.90 -11.49
N THR A 405 11.68 15.66 -12.25
CA THR A 405 11.46 16.18 -13.60
C THR A 405 10.07 16.82 -13.74
N GLU A 406 9.85 17.59 -14.81
CA GLU A 406 8.54 18.19 -15.07
C GLU A 406 7.38 17.17 -15.18
N PRO A 407 7.52 16.03 -15.87
CA PRO A 407 6.48 15.01 -15.88
C PRO A 407 6.24 14.43 -14.47
N LEU A 408 7.26 14.33 -13.62
CA LEU A 408 7.08 13.85 -12.24
C LEU A 408 6.16 14.75 -11.41
N PHE A 409 6.26 16.07 -11.55
CA PHE A 409 5.32 17.00 -10.91
C PHE A 409 3.88 16.76 -11.39
N THR A 410 3.72 16.49 -12.68
CA THR A 410 2.40 16.19 -13.27
C THR A 410 1.85 14.88 -12.71
N LEU A 411 2.70 13.85 -12.56
CA LEU A 411 2.33 12.57 -11.96
C LEU A 411 1.89 12.74 -10.50
N PHE A 412 2.68 13.43 -9.66
CA PHE A 412 2.31 13.66 -8.27
C PHE A 412 1.04 14.52 -8.13
N GLN A 413 0.85 15.52 -8.99
CA GLN A 413 -0.40 16.27 -9.03
C GLN A 413 -1.59 15.34 -9.33
N ASN A 414 -1.46 14.43 -10.30
CA ASN A 414 -2.50 13.45 -10.63
C ASN A 414 -2.78 12.48 -9.48
N ILE A 415 -1.74 12.06 -8.75
CA ILE A 415 -1.85 11.21 -7.56
C ILE A 415 -2.61 11.94 -6.45
N LEU A 416 -2.20 13.16 -6.10
CA LEU A 416 -2.83 13.95 -5.03
C LEU A 416 -4.31 14.26 -5.31
N ASN A 417 -4.69 14.35 -6.58
CA ASN A 417 -6.07 14.55 -6.99
C ASN A 417 -6.95 13.30 -6.78
N GLN A 418 -6.38 12.11 -6.54
CA GLN A 418 -7.11 10.87 -6.26
C GLN A 418 -7.50 10.69 -4.78
N ASN A 419 -7.44 11.75 -3.97
CA ASN A 419 -7.74 11.73 -2.52
C ASN A 419 -6.91 10.68 -1.76
N VAL A 420 -5.63 10.62 -2.09
CA VAL A 420 -4.63 9.75 -1.46
C VAL A 420 -4.26 10.31 -0.08
N TYR A 421 -4.04 9.44 0.91
CA TYR A 421 -3.61 9.81 2.25
C TYR A 421 -2.08 9.75 2.35
N LEU A 422 -1.45 10.91 2.58
CA LEU A 422 -0.02 10.99 2.87
C LEU A 422 0.21 11.12 4.37
N THR A 423 1.25 10.46 4.88
CA THR A 423 1.72 10.60 6.27
C THR A 423 2.54 11.88 6.44
N GLN A 424 2.74 12.30 7.69
CA GLN A 424 3.61 13.45 7.99
C GLN A 424 5.02 13.24 7.43
N ASP A 425 5.62 12.07 7.60
CA ASP A 425 6.97 11.76 7.10
C ASP A 425 7.08 11.92 5.56
N SER A 426 6.04 11.48 4.83
CA SER A 426 6.00 11.62 3.37
C SER A 426 5.95 13.09 2.96
N VAL A 427 5.19 13.90 3.70
CA VAL A 427 5.08 15.35 3.47
C VAL A 427 6.39 16.04 3.83
N ASP A 428 7.00 15.70 4.96
CA ASP A 428 8.27 16.26 5.41
C ASP A 428 9.38 15.99 4.38
N TYR A 429 9.43 14.77 3.84
CA TYR A 429 10.35 14.42 2.77
C TYR A 429 10.13 15.28 1.52
N LEU A 430 8.88 15.44 1.07
CA LEU A 430 8.57 16.30 -0.08
C LEU A 430 8.99 17.75 0.19
N VAL A 431 8.68 18.29 1.36
CA VAL A 431 9.00 19.67 1.74
C VAL A 431 10.51 19.90 1.80
N SER A 432 11.28 18.94 2.30
CA SER A 432 12.74 19.05 2.39
C SER A 432 13.41 19.35 1.04
N GLY A 433 12.85 18.82 -0.05
CA GLY A 433 13.35 19.04 -1.41
C GLY A 433 12.79 20.30 -2.10
N ILE A 434 11.67 20.86 -1.64
CA ILE A 434 10.96 21.94 -2.35
C ILE A 434 11.82 23.21 -2.51
N GLY A 435 12.68 23.54 -1.55
CA GLY A 435 13.55 24.71 -1.64
C GLY A 435 14.50 24.65 -2.84
N GLU A 436 15.16 23.50 -3.05
CA GLU A 436 16.07 23.30 -4.19
C GLU A 436 15.30 23.18 -5.51
N LEU A 437 14.15 22.49 -5.49
CA LEU A 437 13.28 22.37 -6.65
C LEU A 437 12.72 23.73 -7.09
N ALA A 438 12.43 24.64 -6.16
CA ALA A 438 11.95 25.98 -6.49
C ALA A 438 13.00 26.82 -7.21
N LYS A 439 14.29 26.67 -6.86
CA LYS A 439 15.40 27.30 -7.60
C LYS A 439 15.50 26.73 -9.01
N ARG A 440 15.54 25.41 -9.13
CA ARG A 440 15.74 24.69 -10.40
C ARG A 440 14.56 24.85 -11.36
N PHE A 441 13.33 24.85 -10.85
CA PHE A 441 12.08 24.88 -11.63
C PHE A 441 11.29 26.16 -11.42
N SER A 442 11.96 27.28 -11.13
CA SER A 442 11.32 28.57 -10.82
C SER A 442 10.31 29.04 -11.88
N LYS A 443 10.52 28.74 -13.17
CA LYS A 443 9.62 29.11 -14.27
C LYS A 443 8.63 28.01 -14.68
N SER A 444 8.69 26.82 -14.07
CA SER A 444 7.87 25.68 -14.49
C SER A 444 6.45 25.81 -13.95
N LEU A 445 5.47 25.89 -14.85
CA LEU A 445 4.07 25.91 -14.48
C LEU A 445 3.61 24.56 -13.88
N LYS A 446 4.19 23.43 -14.32
CA LYS A 446 3.88 22.10 -13.77
C LYS A 446 4.31 21.99 -12.31
N PHE A 447 5.49 22.53 -11.98
CA PHE A 447 5.95 22.63 -10.59
C PHE A 447 5.02 23.50 -9.75
N ALA A 448 4.64 24.68 -10.24
CA ALA A 448 3.72 25.58 -9.53
C ALA A 448 2.33 24.94 -9.30
N ASN A 449 1.79 24.23 -10.29
CA ASN A 449 0.54 23.48 -10.18
C ASN A 449 0.63 22.34 -9.16
N PHE A 450 1.74 21.59 -9.16
CA PHE A 450 2.01 20.58 -8.15
C PHE A 450 2.04 21.17 -6.74
N LEU A 451 2.77 22.27 -6.53
CA LEU A 451 2.83 22.95 -5.23
C LEU A 451 1.46 23.41 -4.76
N LEU A 452 0.67 24.03 -5.65
CA LEU A 452 -0.69 24.44 -5.31
C LEU A 452 -1.54 23.23 -4.90
N CYS A 453 -1.46 22.13 -5.66
CA CYS A 453 -2.16 20.89 -5.35
C CYS A 453 -1.75 20.35 -3.98
N LEU A 454 -0.45 20.23 -3.72
CA LEU A 454 0.11 19.78 -2.43
C LEU A 454 -0.40 20.65 -1.27
N ILE A 455 -0.36 21.97 -1.40
CA ILE A 455 -0.82 22.90 -0.36
C ILE A 455 -2.33 22.77 -0.12
N THR A 456 -3.12 22.59 -1.18
CA THR A 456 -4.58 22.44 -1.05
C THR A 456 -4.99 21.11 -0.44
N LYS A 457 -4.31 20.01 -0.80
CA LYS A 457 -4.68 18.66 -0.39
C LYS A 457 -4.06 18.24 0.94
N CYS A 458 -2.85 18.71 1.25
CA CYS A 458 -2.11 18.37 2.46
C CYS A 458 -2.04 19.52 3.48
N ALA A 459 -2.92 20.52 3.35
CA ALA A 459 -3.00 21.69 4.24
C ALA A 459 -2.78 21.41 5.74
N PRO A 460 -3.47 20.44 6.39
CA PRO A 460 -3.29 20.21 7.83
C PRO A 460 -1.86 19.76 8.21
N LEU A 461 -1.16 19.05 7.32
CA LEU A 461 0.18 18.50 7.53
C LEU A 461 1.30 19.52 7.25
N LEU A 462 0.97 20.62 6.56
CA LEU A 462 1.93 21.64 6.11
C LEU A 462 2.06 22.84 7.06
N LYS A 463 1.31 22.85 8.19
CA LYS A 463 1.28 23.99 9.13
C LYS A 463 2.66 24.33 9.70
N SER A 464 3.43 23.32 10.09
CA SER A 464 4.80 23.46 10.59
C SER A 464 5.78 23.97 9.52
N HIS A 465 5.47 23.72 8.24
CA HIS A 465 6.34 24.03 7.10
C HIS A 465 6.01 25.35 6.40
N ARG A 466 5.00 26.08 6.87
CA ARG A 466 4.46 27.29 6.21
C ARG A 466 5.54 28.32 5.86
N VAL A 467 6.48 28.58 6.77
CA VAL A 467 7.53 29.60 6.58
C VAL A 467 8.49 29.16 5.48
N SER A 468 9.04 27.94 5.59
CA SER A 468 9.95 27.35 4.60
C SER A 468 9.32 27.29 3.20
N LEU A 469 8.05 26.87 3.12
CA LEU A 469 7.31 26.84 1.86
C LEU A 469 7.04 28.23 1.28
N SER A 470 6.78 29.22 2.12
CA SER A 470 6.56 30.60 1.66
C SER A 470 7.84 31.19 1.06
N GLU A 471 8.99 30.92 1.68
CA GLU A 471 10.30 31.31 1.16
C GLU A 471 10.59 30.62 -0.18
N ALA A 472 10.42 29.30 -0.26
CA ALA A 472 10.64 28.55 -1.49
C ALA A 472 9.70 29.00 -2.63
N VAL A 473 8.41 29.19 -2.34
CA VAL A 473 7.44 29.71 -3.32
C VAL A 473 7.79 31.12 -3.75
N GLY A 474 8.33 31.96 -2.86
CA GLY A 474 8.83 33.29 -3.20
C GLY A 474 9.93 33.29 -4.28
N GLN A 475 10.66 32.18 -4.42
CA GLN A 475 11.70 32.01 -5.46
C GLN A 475 11.13 31.57 -6.82
N THR A 476 9.84 31.21 -6.88
CA THR A 476 9.18 30.88 -8.15
C THR A 476 8.79 32.14 -8.92
N ASN A 477 8.88 32.06 -10.25
CA ASN A 477 8.53 33.14 -11.17
C ASN A 477 7.45 32.66 -12.15
N THR A 478 6.24 32.47 -11.62
CA THR A 478 5.05 32.09 -12.41
C THR A 478 3.87 32.98 -12.04
N PHE A 479 2.83 33.03 -12.89
CA PHE A 479 1.60 33.76 -12.56
C PHE A 479 0.87 33.18 -11.33
N MET A 480 1.14 31.92 -10.97
CA MET A 480 0.52 31.24 -9.84
C MET A 480 1.20 31.56 -8.50
N THR A 481 2.41 32.11 -8.50
CA THR A 481 3.20 32.36 -7.29
C THR A 481 2.40 33.13 -6.22
N LYS A 482 1.72 34.21 -6.63
CA LYS A 482 0.87 34.99 -5.71
C LYS A 482 -0.31 34.17 -5.16
N SER A 483 -0.92 33.33 -5.98
CA SER A 483 -2.03 32.46 -5.57
C SER A 483 -1.57 31.41 -4.56
N ILE A 484 -0.39 30.84 -4.75
CA ILE A 484 0.20 29.84 -3.85
C ILE A 484 0.55 30.49 -2.51
N LEU A 485 1.18 31.67 -2.52
CA LEU A 485 1.48 32.44 -1.30
C LEU A 485 0.20 32.83 -0.53
N ALA A 486 -0.84 33.26 -1.25
CA ALA A 486 -2.12 33.55 -0.63
C ALA A 486 -2.71 32.30 0.05
N LYS A 487 -2.63 31.13 -0.59
CA LYS A 487 -3.11 29.88 0.01
C LYS A 487 -2.27 29.46 1.22
N LEU A 488 -0.94 29.58 1.16
CA LEU A 488 -0.05 29.33 2.30
C LEU A 488 -0.35 30.27 3.48
N SER A 489 -0.70 31.52 3.20
CA SER A 489 -1.06 32.47 4.25
C SER A 489 -2.35 32.10 5.00
N SER A 490 -3.22 31.31 4.35
CA SER A 490 -4.48 30.81 4.90
C SER A 490 -4.38 29.48 5.66
N LEU A 491 -3.19 28.85 5.69
CA LEU A 491 -2.93 27.61 6.43
C LEU A 491 -2.87 27.81 7.95
#